data_AF-A0A9W6GPN4-F1
#
_entry.id   AF-A0A9W6GPN4-F1
#
_cell.length_a   1.000
_cell.length_b   1.000
_cell.length_c   1.000
_cell.angle_alpha   90.00
_cell.angle_beta   90.00
_cell.angle_gamma   90.00
#
_symmetry.space_group_name_H-M   'P 1'
#
loop_
_entity.id
_entity.type
_entity.pdbx_description
1 polymer ?
#
loop_
_entity_poly.entity_id
_entity_poly.type
_entity_poly.pdbx_seq_one_letter_code
_entity_poly.pdbx_strand_id
1 'polypeptide(L)'
;MEDWMINLTEEEKQTLEPVPNYEGFFTYSDKFGTHYLMKDNEVLHKGKEIEVFSNGDYAVTTDYDIWSLYRGEEKLCEGVWVLSHSNKSFTFKYYNETIGRYIIETVGADGEKLDEVEVSNEDIAHTRTDYMNFV
;
A
#
# COMPACT_ATOMS: atom_id res chain seq x y z
N MET A 1 -4.97 13.36 23.71
CA MET A 1 -4.35 13.80 22.45
C MET A 1 -2.93 13.33 22.52
N GLU A 2 -2.50 12.52 21.55
CA GLU A 2 -1.16 11.92 21.59
C GLU A 2 -0.08 13.00 21.44
N ASP A 3 1.04 12.87 22.16
CA ASP A 3 2.02 13.95 22.35
C ASP A 3 2.65 14.43 21.03
N TRP A 4 2.76 13.56 20.02
CA TRP A 4 3.27 13.91 18.70
C TRP A 4 2.31 14.79 17.89
N MET A 5 1.00 14.65 18.09
CA MET A 5 -0.01 15.43 17.38
C MET A 5 0.08 16.93 17.72
N ILE A 6 0.69 17.28 18.85
CA ILE A 6 0.95 18.67 19.26
C ILE A 6 1.87 19.37 18.25
N ASN A 7 2.77 18.62 17.62
CA ASN A 7 3.75 19.15 16.66
C ASN A 7 3.20 19.28 15.25
N LEU A 8 1.99 18.77 14.98
CA LEU A 8 1.33 18.94 13.70
C LEU A 8 0.68 20.33 13.58
N THR A 9 0.74 20.87 12.37
CA THR A 9 -0.07 22.02 11.98
C THR A 9 -1.56 21.67 11.98
N GLU A 10 -2.42 22.69 12.05
CA GLU A 10 -3.87 22.47 11.95
C GLU A 10 -4.30 21.91 10.58
N GLU A 11 -3.53 22.15 9.52
CA GLU A 11 -3.75 21.58 8.19
C GLU A 11 -3.45 20.08 8.19
N GLU A 12 -2.30 19.66 8.75
CA GLU A 12 -1.93 18.25 8.88
C GLU A 12 -2.94 17.48 9.74
N LYS A 13 -3.40 18.06 10.85
CA LYS A 13 -4.40 17.44 11.74
C LYS A 13 -5.72 17.12 11.04
N GLN A 14 -6.09 17.88 10.01
CA GLN A 14 -7.33 17.63 9.25
C GLN A 14 -7.23 16.41 8.33
N THR A 15 -6.01 15.96 8.04
CA THR A 15 -5.74 14.77 7.19
C THR A 15 -5.49 13.51 8.01
N LEU A 16 -5.60 13.59 9.34
CA LEU A 16 -5.38 12.45 10.23
C LEU A 16 -6.47 11.40 10.06
N GLU A 17 -6.07 10.18 9.69
CA GLU A 17 -6.96 9.04 9.56
C GLU A 17 -6.41 7.82 10.34
N PRO A 18 -7.22 7.15 11.17
CA PRO A 18 -6.80 5.93 11.83
C PRO A 18 -6.74 4.76 10.82
N VAL A 19 -5.76 3.88 10.97
CA VAL A 19 -5.71 2.64 10.19
C VAL A 19 -6.68 1.62 10.80
N PRO A 20 -7.59 1.01 10.01
CA PRO A 20 -8.50 -0.01 10.50
C PRO A 20 -7.76 -1.18 11.14
N ASN A 21 -8.32 -1.79 12.19
CA ASN A 21 -7.80 -3.00 12.84
C ASN A 21 -6.42 -2.87 13.52
N TYR A 22 -5.80 -1.69 13.52
CA TYR A 22 -4.50 -1.44 14.14
C TYR A 22 -4.57 -0.25 15.11
N GLU A 23 -4.59 -0.53 16.40
CA GLU A 23 -4.54 0.50 17.44
C GLU A 23 -3.18 1.23 17.42
N GLY A 24 -3.21 2.56 17.55
CA GLY A 24 -2.02 3.40 17.53
C GLY A 24 -1.48 3.73 16.13
N PHE A 25 -2.10 3.20 15.06
CA PHE A 25 -1.71 3.48 13.68
C PHE A 25 -2.54 4.62 13.08
N PHE A 26 -1.85 5.62 12.52
CA PHE A 26 -2.49 6.78 11.90
C PHE A 26 -1.75 7.21 10.64
N THR A 27 -2.47 7.66 9.63
CA THR A 27 -1.91 8.37 8.48
C THR A 27 -2.17 9.87 8.58
N TYR A 28 -1.29 10.68 8.02
CA TYR A 28 -1.55 12.10 7.72
C TYR A 28 -0.72 12.53 6.52
N SER A 29 -1.06 13.67 5.92
CA SER A 29 -0.28 14.29 4.84
C SER A 29 0.18 15.68 5.26
N ASP A 30 1.45 16.00 4.96
CA ASP A 30 1.97 17.35 5.15
C ASP A 30 1.54 18.29 4.02
N LYS A 31 1.75 19.59 4.22
CA LYS A 31 1.42 20.63 3.24
C LYS A 31 2.16 20.50 1.89
N PHE A 32 3.19 19.66 1.81
CA PHE A 32 3.93 19.38 0.59
C PHE A 32 3.42 18.13 -0.14
N GLY A 33 2.35 17.50 0.38
CA GLY A 33 1.79 16.26 -0.15
C GLY A 33 2.61 15.03 0.21
N THR A 34 3.44 15.10 1.27
CA THR A 34 4.14 13.91 1.76
C THR A 34 3.25 13.19 2.76
N HIS A 35 3.07 11.89 2.57
CA HIS A 35 2.24 11.05 3.42
C HIS A 35 3.10 10.35 4.46
N TYR A 36 2.59 10.26 5.68
CA TYR A 36 3.23 9.63 6.82
C TYR A 36 2.30 8.58 7.40
N LEU A 37 2.87 7.43 7.77
CA LEU A 37 2.22 6.45 8.64
C LEU A 37 2.94 6.47 9.98
N MET A 38 2.17 6.66 11.03
CA MET A 38 2.61 6.74 12.42
C MET A 38 2.19 5.48 13.17
N LYS A 39 3.02 5.06 14.12
CA LYS A 39 2.66 4.08 15.15
C LYS A 39 3.18 4.58 16.49
N ASP A 40 2.32 4.67 17.52
CA ASP A 40 2.73 4.97 18.90
C ASP A 40 3.70 6.18 19.02
N ASN A 41 3.43 7.25 18.27
CA ASN A 41 4.22 8.49 18.18
C ASN A 41 5.51 8.42 17.33
N GLU A 42 5.80 7.30 16.67
CA GLU A 42 6.95 7.15 15.78
C GLU A 42 6.51 7.11 14.31
N VAL A 43 7.31 7.72 13.42
CA VAL A 43 7.11 7.62 11.97
C VAL A 43 7.54 6.22 11.54
N LEU A 44 6.58 5.39 11.16
CA LEU A 44 6.84 4.05 10.64
C LEU A 44 7.18 4.10 9.15
N HIS A 45 6.41 4.87 8.37
CA HIS A 45 6.68 5.08 6.95
C HIS A 45 6.46 6.53 6.52
N LYS A 46 7.18 6.89 5.46
CA LYS A 46 7.07 8.17 4.75
C LYS A 46 7.06 7.89 3.26
N GLY A 47 6.10 8.45 2.54
CA GLY A 47 5.91 8.21 1.11
C GLY A 47 5.29 9.39 0.37
N LYS A 48 5.27 9.29 -0.95
CA LYS A 48 4.46 10.16 -1.81
C LYS A 48 2.97 9.84 -1.73
N GLU A 49 2.63 8.59 -1.44
CA GLU A 49 1.26 8.16 -1.20
C GLU A 49 1.27 6.97 -0.23
N ILE A 50 0.25 6.93 0.62
CA ILE A 50 -0.06 5.80 1.49
C ILE A 50 -1.54 5.48 1.29
N GLU A 51 -1.83 4.29 0.78
CA GLU A 51 -3.20 3.79 0.61
C GLU A 51 -3.52 2.80 1.74
N VAL A 52 -4.59 3.05 2.47
CA VAL A 52 -5.05 2.18 3.56
C VAL A 52 -6.26 1.39 3.08
N PHE A 53 -6.17 0.06 3.17
CA PHE A 53 -7.25 -0.84 2.80
C PHE A 53 -8.21 -1.08 3.97
N SER A 54 -9.44 -1.49 3.68
CA SER A 54 -10.48 -1.71 4.70
C SER A 54 -10.16 -2.82 5.71
N ASN A 55 -9.24 -3.73 5.37
CA ASN A 55 -8.75 -4.76 6.26
C ASN A 55 -7.60 -4.30 7.19
N GLY A 56 -7.14 -3.05 7.05
CA GLY A 56 -6.04 -2.50 7.84
C GLY A 56 -4.66 -2.69 7.23
N ASP A 57 -4.53 -3.46 6.15
CA ASP A 57 -3.30 -3.46 5.37
C ASP A 57 -3.11 -2.08 4.72
N TYR A 58 -1.88 -1.76 4.37
CA TYR A 58 -1.58 -0.49 3.71
C TYR A 58 -0.45 -0.63 2.69
N ALA A 59 -0.50 0.18 1.65
CA ALA A 59 0.52 0.26 0.62
C ALA A 59 1.23 1.61 0.65
N VAL A 60 2.55 1.62 0.46
CA VAL A 60 3.39 2.82 0.46
C VAL A 60 4.19 2.91 -0.83
N THR A 61 4.27 4.10 -1.42
CA THR A 61 5.19 4.40 -2.53
C THR A 61 5.98 5.68 -2.27
N THR A 62 7.22 5.75 -2.75
CA THR A 62 8.08 6.94 -2.69
C THR A 62 8.27 7.62 -4.04
N ASP A 63 7.89 6.97 -5.14
CA ASP A 63 8.15 7.43 -6.51
C ASP A 63 6.94 7.31 -7.46
N TYR A 64 5.90 6.57 -7.07
CA TYR A 64 4.74 6.11 -7.86
C TYR A 64 5.00 4.92 -8.79
N ASP A 65 6.26 4.49 -8.93
CA ASP A 65 6.63 3.38 -9.80
C ASP A 65 6.60 2.05 -9.05
N ILE A 66 7.01 2.06 -7.77
CA ILE A 66 7.05 0.86 -6.92
C ILE A 66 6.24 1.08 -5.64
N TRP A 67 5.46 0.07 -5.30
CA TRP A 67 4.60 0.01 -4.13
C TRP A 67 5.00 -1.16 -3.25
N SER A 68 5.12 -0.91 -1.95
CA SER A 68 5.31 -1.93 -0.93
C SER A 68 4.01 -2.12 -0.15
N LEU A 69 3.53 -3.36 -0.04
CA LEU A 69 2.34 -3.71 0.75
C LEU A 69 2.75 -4.21 2.13
N TYR A 70 2.04 -3.77 3.16
CA TYR A 70 2.29 -4.12 4.55
C TYR A 70 1.04 -4.58 5.27
N ARG A 71 1.26 -5.38 6.31
CA ARG A 71 0.27 -5.79 7.30
C ARG A 71 0.82 -5.56 8.70
N GLY A 72 0.29 -4.57 9.42
CA GLY A 72 0.97 -4.06 10.60
C GLY A 72 2.35 -3.55 10.18
N GLU A 73 3.43 -4.00 10.80
CA GLU A 73 4.80 -3.62 10.41
C GLU A 73 5.46 -4.58 9.42
N GLU A 74 4.80 -5.69 9.09
CA GLU A 74 5.37 -6.72 8.21
C GLU A 74 5.17 -6.35 6.73
N LYS A 75 6.26 -6.28 5.97
CA LYS A 75 6.20 -6.13 4.51
C LYS A 75 5.83 -7.47 3.88
N LEU A 76 4.73 -7.49 3.13
CA LEU A 76 4.23 -8.69 2.45
C LEU A 76 4.82 -8.86 1.06
N CYS A 77 4.83 -7.78 0.27
CA CYS A 77 5.34 -7.81 -1.10
C CYS A 77 5.74 -6.41 -1.60
N GLU A 78 6.33 -6.40 -2.79
CA GLU A 78 6.64 -5.21 -3.55
C GLU A 78 6.30 -5.42 -5.02
N GLY A 79 5.80 -4.39 -5.68
CA GLY A 79 5.47 -4.46 -7.09
C GLY A 79 5.19 -3.09 -7.71
N VAL A 80 5.02 -3.05 -9.02
CA VAL A 80 4.52 -1.85 -9.72
C VAL A 80 3.05 -1.56 -9.40
N TRP A 81 2.37 -2.54 -8.82
CA TRP A 81 1.01 -2.43 -8.30
C TRP A 81 0.79 -3.48 -7.22
N VAL A 82 0.05 -3.12 -6.16
CA VAL A 82 -0.35 -4.00 -5.06
C VAL A 82 -1.81 -3.74 -4.69
N LEU A 83 -2.51 -4.77 -4.25
CA LEU A 83 -3.89 -4.69 -3.76
C LEU A 83 -4.08 -5.69 -2.62
N SER A 84 -4.73 -5.25 -1.55
CA SER A 84 -5.14 -6.13 -0.45
C SER A 84 -6.66 -6.27 -0.36
N HIS A 85 -7.13 -7.48 -0.07
CA HIS A 85 -8.54 -7.84 -0.02
C HIS A 85 -9.04 -8.03 1.42
N SER A 86 -10.34 -7.88 1.64
CA SER A 86 -10.95 -7.96 2.98
C SER A 86 -10.69 -9.28 3.72
N ASN A 87 -10.52 -10.38 3.00
CA ASN A 87 -10.16 -11.71 3.53
C ASN A 87 -8.66 -11.87 3.83
N LYS A 88 -7.86 -10.80 3.71
CA LYS A 88 -6.40 -10.77 3.89
C LYS A 88 -5.57 -11.48 2.80
N SER A 89 -6.17 -11.92 1.70
CA SER A 89 -5.38 -12.24 0.50
C SER A 89 -4.91 -10.94 -0.18
N PHE A 90 -3.88 -11.02 -1.00
CA PHE A 90 -3.37 -9.88 -1.75
C PHE A 90 -2.90 -10.29 -3.14
N THR A 91 -2.92 -9.34 -4.05
CA THR A 91 -2.42 -9.50 -5.42
C THR A 91 -1.42 -8.40 -5.70
N PHE A 92 -0.34 -8.75 -6.39
CA PHE A 92 0.69 -7.78 -6.78
C PHE A 92 1.24 -8.09 -8.17
N LYS A 93 1.71 -7.05 -8.83
CA LYS A 93 2.33 -7.13 -10.16
C LYS A 93 3.77 -6.67 -10.07
N TYR A 94 4.72 -7.44 -10.61
CA TYR A 94 6.13 -7.07 -10.65
C TYR A 94 6.79 -7.47 -11.99
N TYR A 95 7.89 -6.82 -12.34
CA TYR A 95 8.67 -7.20 -13.52
C TYR A 95 9.67 -8.29 -13.15
N ASN A 96 9.58 -9.45 -13.81
CA ASN A 96 10.55 -10.52 -13.66
C ASN A 96 11.62 -10.40 -14.74
N GLU A 97 12.81 -9.94 -14.35
CA GLU A 97 13.94 -9.74 -15.26
C GLU A 97 14.43 -11.05 -15.91
N THR A 98 14.28 -12.18 -15.22
CA THR A 98 14.77 -13.49 -15.72
C THR A 98 14.02 -13.92 -16.97
N ILE A 99 12.71 -13.68 -16.99
CA ILE A 99 11.84 -14.06 -18.11
C ILE A 99 11.39 -12.84 -18.95
N GLY A 100 11.88 -11.65 -18.63
CA GLY A 100 11.71 -10.41 -19.40
C GLY A 100 10.27 -9.89 -19.47
N ARG A 101 9.41 -10.21 -18.51
CA ARG A 101 7.97 -9.89 -18.54
C ARG A 101 7.40 -9.57 -17.17
N TYR A 102 6.22 -8.98 -17.14
CA TYR A 102 5.46 -8.78 -15.91
C TYR A 102 4.77 -10.06 -15.46
N ILE A 103 4.73 -10.26 -14.15
CA ILE A 103 4.00 -11.35 -13.48
C ILE A 103 3.01 -10.71 -12.52
N ILE A 104 1.78 -11.25 -12.49
CA ILE A 104 0.78 -10.99 -11.46
C ILE A 104 0.71 -12.23 -10.57
N GLU A 105 0.91 -12.04 -9.27
CA GLU A 105 0.81 -13.10 -8.27
C GLU A 105 -0.32 -12.80 -7.30
N THR A 106 -1.12 -13.83 -6.99
CA THR A 106 -2.12 -13.78 -5.92
C THR A 106 -1.71 -14.70 -4.80
N VAL A 107 -1.71 -14.17 -3.59
CA VAL A 107 -1.31 -14.85 -2.36
C VAL A 107 -2.50 -14.85 -1.40
N GLY A 108 -2.80 -16.01 -0.84
CA GLY A 108 -3.87 -16.18 0.13
C GLY A 108 -3.52 -15.58 1.49
N ALA A 109 -4.45 -15.74 2.43
CA ALA A 109 -4.33 -15.11 3.74
C ALA A 109 -3.22 -15.72 4.59
N ASP A 110 -2.88 -17.00 4.35
CA ASP A 110 -1.83 -17.76 5.02
C ASP A 110 -0.47 -17.72 4.28
N GLY A 111 -0.37 -16.93 3.21
CA GLY A 111 0.87 -16.73 2.45
C GLY A 111 1.10 -17.80 1.37
N GLU A 112 0.12 -18.67 1.16
CA GLU A 112 0.11 -19.65 0.09
C GLU A 112 -0.13 -18.97 -1.27
N LYS A 113 0.63 -19.38 -2.27
CA LYS A 113 0.44 -18.88 -3.63
C LYS A 113 -0.80 -19.53 -4.25
N LEU A 114 -1.77 -18.70 -4.61
CA LEU A 114 -3.05 -19.14 -5.18
C LEU A 114 -3.02 -19.18 -6.71
N ASP A 115 -2.36 -18.19 -7.33
CA ASP A 115 -2.27 -18.08 -8.78
C ASP A 115 -1.04 -17.26 -9.22
N GLU A 116 -0.62 -17.48 -10.47
CA GLU A 116 0.41 -16.73 -11.17
C GLU A 116 0.02 -16.56 -12.64
N VAL A 117 -0.03 -15.31 -13.10
CA VAL A 117 -0.34 -14.97 -14.49
C VAL A 117 0.79 -14.15 -15.08
N GLU A 118 1.35 -14.64 -16.18
CA GLU A 118 2.29 -13.88 -17.02
C GLU A 118 1.50 -12.90 -17.90
N VAL A 119 1.91 -11.63 -17.92
CA VAL A 119 1.27 -10.58 -18.73
C VAL A 119 2.26 -10.00 -19.74
N SER A 120 1.77 -9.77 -20.97
CA SER A 120 2.60 -9.26 -22.06
C SER A 120 2.90 -7.77 -21.87
N ASN A 121 4.00 -7.31 -22.48
CA ASN A 121 4.35 -5.89 -22.40
C ASN A 121 3.37 -4.97 -23.15
N GLU A 122 2.52 -5.51 -24.02
CA GLU A 122 1.51 -4.72 -24.75
C GLU A 122 0.26 -4.45 -23.90
N ASP A 123 0.06 -5.22 -22.82
CA ASP A 123 -1.04 -5.01 -21.85
C ASP A 123 -0.69 -3.96 -20.78
N ILE A 124 0.50 -3.33 -20.87
CA ILE A 124 1.08 -2.39 -19.88
C ILE A 124 0.33 -1.05 -19.82
N ALA A 125 -0.56 -0.73 -20.76
CA ALA A 125 -1.20 0.58 -20.86
C ALA A 125 -2.24 0.90 -19.75
N HIS A 126 -2.47 0.02 -18.80
CA HIS A 126 -3.61 0.13 -17.91
C HIS A 126 -3.16 0.51 -16.51
N THR A 127 -3.28 1.81 -16.23
CA THR A 127 -3.15 2.41 -14.90
C THR A 127 -4.14 1.76 -13.93
N ARG A 128 -4.02 2.04 -12.62
CA ARG A 128 -4.90 1.56 -11.53
C ARG A 128 -6.42 1.64 -11.85
N THR A 129 -6.83 2.47 -12.80
CA THR A 129 -8.22 2.70 -13.20
C THR A 129 -8.90 1.52 -13.92
N ASP A 130 -8.18 0.66 -14.65
CA ASP A 130 -8.84 -0.31 -15.53
C ASP A 130 -9.21 -1.65 -14.87
N TYR A 131 -8.54 -2.02 -13.76
CA TYR A 131 -8.86 -3.26 -13.03
C TYR A 131 -10.13 -3.17 -12.17
N MET A 132 -10.69 -1.98 -11.95
CA MET A 132 -12.00 -1.84 -11.28
C MET A 132 -13.19 -2.35 -12.13
N ASN A 133 -12.96 -2.77 -13.38
CA ASN A 133 -14.00 -3.31 -14.26
C ASN A 133 -14.06 -4.85 -14.30
N PHE A 134 -13.25 -5.55 -13.50
CA PHE A 134 -13.18 -7.03 -13.48
C PHE A 134 -13.76 -7.68 -12.21
N VAL A 135 -14.54 -6.95 -11.40
CA VAL A 135 -15.28 -7.50 -10.23
C VAL A 135 -16.78 -7.37 -10.43
#